data_AF-A0A2H0FNT4-F1
#
_entry.id   AF-A0A2H0FNT4-F1
#
_cell.length_a   1.000
_cell.length_b   1.000
_cell.length_c   1.000
_cell.angle_alpha   90.00
_cell.angle_beta   90.00
_cell.angle_gamma   90.00
#
_symmetry.space_group_name_H-M   'P 1'
#
loop_
_entity.id
_entity.type
_entity.pdbx_description
1 polymer ?
#
loop_
_entity_poly.entity_id
_entity_poly.type
_entity_poly.pdbx_seq_one_letter_code
_entity_poly.pdbx_strand_id
1 'polypeptide(L)'
;MENRTVQKITNIFTSELDLIEQTKVDEFYTDERLMRSVTYDIDNKVTATSEFIKDDGYEEIYKETTFEGGAETVEFVKMYTRENDVTICTSSPDKIEETFDMYTYKDNELTEQMLVAEDGDVTINRHKRIDDKTKIMEQYLFQEKILTIKSTKEENGTVVITYDKDGKVVDRKVEINDNNKRIKEVKDYNGKDELVGEAEFLHDGRGTRVFDFYWNNELNKGYIKKHMTIGTKGNTTFIENIYNYTGRTEWEMFKKIMPMDLATMVRIEGENFIDLAGGVKMTLKEKIEIALENKYVLIEPENMGAMPIDKNMVYILSYDEEAIVVGSGKKKRAKIIFDNISITTTGHIKSILVRVFHLFGTEEKFKRFIIPCESKEEAKDIERELHNQIGGNTTDFPEEFRDKLFEDIGDSFTRTILNIALKSTYDGLADLKNWKRNGLVPDVILERIWGKLKLNEVASFRWENVE
;
A
#
# COMPACT_ATOMS: atom_id res chain seq x y z
N MET A 1 7.75 -15.36 -34.44
CA MET A 1 6.68 -15.88 -33.58
C MET A 1 7.16 -15.92 -32.14
N GLU A 2 7.35 -14.74 -31.55
CA GLU A 2 7.34 -14.63 -30.08
C GLU A 2 5.87 -14.61 -29.66
N ASN A 3 5.42 -15.69 -29.02
CA ASN A 3 4.13 -15.69 -28.34
C ASN A 3 4.32 -15.01 -26.99
N ARG A 4 3.49 -14.01 -26.67
CA ARG A 4 3.48 -13.37 -25.35
C ARG A 4 2.09 -13.39 -24.75
N THR A 5 2.05 -13.56 -23.44
CA THR A 5 0.84 -13.38 -22.64
C THR A 5 1.00 -12.13 -21.81
N VAL A 6 -0.03 -11.28 -21.81
CA VAL A 6 -0.10 -10.11 -20.94
C VAL A 6 -1.33 -10.25 -20.08
N GLN A 7 -1.15 -10.17 -18.77
CA GLN A 7 -2.25 -10.13 -17.82
C GLN A 7 -2.38 -8.70 -17.31
N LYS A 8 -3.60 -8.18 -17.24
CA LYS A 8 -3.91 -6.88 -16.63
C LYS A 8 -4.92 -7.13 -15.53
N ILE A 9 -4.62 -6.71 -14.31
CA ILE A 9 -5.49 -6.87 -13.16
C ILE A 9 -5.74 -5.47 -12.60
N THR A 10 -6.99 -5.05 -12.55
CA THR A 10 -7.41 -3.82 -11.91
C THR A 10 -8.27 -4.17 -10.71
N ASN A 11 -7.83 -3.75 -9.52
CA ASN A 11 -8.53 -3.94 -8.26
C ASN A 11 -9.02 -2.59 -7.75
N ILE A 12 -10.27 -2.51 -7.32
CA ILE A 12 -10.87 -1.30 -6.75
C ILE A 12 -11.25 -1.58 -5.30
N PHE A 13 -10.70 -0.78 -4.39
CA PHE A 13 -10.87 -0.92 -2.95
C PHE A 13 -11.64 0.27 -2.36
N THR A 14 -12.32 0.02 -1.24
CA THR A 14 -12.80 1.06 -0.32
C THR A 14 -11.63 1.72 0.42
N SER A 15 -11.91 2.80 1.15
CA SER A 15 -10.96 3.41 2.10
C SER A 15 -10.61 2.49 3.28
N GLU A 16 -11.45 1.48 3.55
CA GLU A 16 -11.24 0.44 4.56
C GLU A 16 -10.48 -0.79 4.00
N LEU A 17 -10.02 -0.71 2.75
CA LEU A 17 -9.28 -1.77 2.03
C LEU A 17 -10.12 -3.00 1.66
N ASP A 18 -11.44 -2.87 1.64
CA ASP A 18 -12.32 -3.92 1.12
C ASP A 18 -12.30 -3.89 -0.41
N LEU A 19 -12.09 -5.05 -1.04
CA LEU A 19 -12.17 -5.19 -2.49
C LEU A 19 -13.63 -5.11 -2.94
N ILE A 20 -13.95 -4.09 -3.74
CA ILE A 20 -15.30 -3.84 -4.27
C ILE A 20 -15.46 -4.47 -5.65
N GLU A 21 -14.43 -4.30 -6.48
CA GLU A 21 -14.45 -4.70 -7.87
C GLU A 21 -13.06 -5.18 -8.29
N GLN A 22 -13.02 -6.23 -9.09
CA GLN A 22 -11.81 -6.68 -9.74
C GLN A 22 -12.14 -6.98 -11.20
N THR A 23 -11.32 -6.46 -12.09
CA THR A 23 -11.31 -6.85 -13.50
C THR A 23 -9.95 -7.46 -13.83
N LYS A 24 -9.96 -8.65 -14.43
CA LYS A 24 -8.76 -9.29 -14.96
C LYS A 24 -8.88 -9.43 -16.46
N VAL A 25 -7.85 -9.09 -17.22
CA VAL A 25 -7.79 -9.29 -18.67
C VAL A 25 -6.57 -10.13 -19.00
N ASP A 26 -6.77 -11.28 -19.63
CA ASP A 26 -5.71 -12.10 -20.20
C ASP A 26 -5.63 -11.83 -21.71
N GLU A 27 -4.53 -11.25 -22.18
CA GLU A 27 -4.25 -10.95 -23.57
C GLU A 27 -3.18 -11.90 -24.14
N PHE A 28 -3.43 -12.41 -25.33
CA PHE A 28 -2.58 -13.35 -26.04
C PHE A 28 -2.13 -12.72 -27.34
N TYR A 29 -0.82 -12.63 -27.55
CA TYR A 29 -0.23 -11.99 -28.72
C TYR A 29 0.65 -12.96 -29.51
N THR A 30 0.76 -12.71 -30.81
CA THR A 30 1.72 -13.34 -31.72
C THR A 30 2.39 -12.25 -32.55
N ASP A 31 3.72 -12.13 -32.46
CA ASP A 31 4.49 -11.11 -33.20
C ASP A 31 3.90 -9.69 -33.05
N GLU A 32 3.63 -9.32 -31.78
CA GLU A 32 3.06 -8.03 -31.34
C GLU A 32 1.58 -7.79 -31.65
N ARG A 33 0.94 -8.63 -32.47
CA ARG A 33 -0.50 -8.57 -32.75
C ARG A 33 -1.34 -9.25 -31.68
N LEU A 34 -2.42 -8.60 -31.24
CA LEU A 34 -3.38 -9.17 -30.30
C LEU A 34 -4.19 -10.25 -31.03
N MET A 35 -4.09 -11.49 -30.58
CA MET A 35 -4.83 -12.61 -31.15
C MET A 35 -6.13 -12.86 -30.39
N ARG A 36 -6.09 -12.65 -29.07
CA ARG A 36 -7.22 -12.89 -28.19
C ARG A 36 -7.10 -12.08 -26.91
N SER A 37 -8.21 -11.59 -26.38
CA SER A 37 -8.32 -11.14 -25.00
C SER A 37 -9.51 -11.82 -24.31
N VAL A 38 -9.38 -12.07 -23.01
CA VAL A 38 -10.45 -12.59 -22.16
C VAL A 38 -10.52 -11.74 -20.90
N THR A 39 -11.67 -11.13 -20.66
CA THR A 39 -11.95 -10.32 -19.48
C THR A 39 -12.76 -11.13 -18.47
N TYR A 40 -12.37 -11.03 -17.20
CA TYR A 40 -12.99 -11.69 -16.07
C TYR A 40 -13.40 -10.69 -15.00
N ASP A 41 -14.51 -10.97 -14.33
CA ASP A 41 -14.92 -10.27 -13.11
C ASP A 41 -14.21 -10.79 -11.85
N ILE A 42 -14.64 -10.28 -10.69
CA ILE A 42 -14.14 -10.65 -9.36
C ILE A 42 -14.38 -12.13 -9.00
N ASP A 43 -15.39 -12.77 -9.58
CA ASP A 43 -15.70 -14.18 -9.39
C ASP A 43 -14.94 -15.08 -10.39
N ASN A 44 -14.05 -14.50 -11.21
CA ASN A 44 -13.38 -15.12 -12.36
C ASN A 44 -14.36 -15.63 -13.44
N LYS A 45 -15.56 -15.03 -13.55
CA LYS A 45 -16.47 -15.30 -14.67
C LYS A 45 -16.05 -14.45 -15.86
N VAL A 46 -16.09 -15.05 -17.05
CA VAL A 46 -15.81 -14.34 -18.29
C VAL A 46 -16.92 -13.33 -18.55
N THR A 47 -16.57 -12.05 -18.63
CA THR A 47 -17.50 -10.95 -18.94
C THR A 47 -17.34 -10.44 -20.37
N ALA A 48 -16.16 -10.62 -20.96
CA ALA A 48 -15.94 -10.32 -22.37
C ALA A 48 -14.82 -11.16 -22.99
N THR A 49 -14.87 -11.34 -24.31
CA THR A 49 -13.77 -11.86 -25.12
C THR A 49 -13.62 -11.03 -26.39
N SER A 50 -12.39 -10.80 -26.84
CA SER A 50 -12.08 -10.32 -28.18
C SER A 50 -11.22 -11.35 -28.89
N GLU A 51 -11.60 -11.76 -30.11
CA GLU A 51 -10.88 -12.77 -30.88
C GLU A 51 -10.57 -12.25 -32.28
N PHE A 52 -9.29 -12.29 -32.65
CA PHE A 52 -8.85 -11.95 -34.00
C PHE A 52 -9.34 -13.01 -35.00
N ILE A 53 -10.03 -12.57 -36.05
CA ILE A 53 -10.67 -13.45 -37.04
C ILE A 53 -9.85 -13.51 -38.33
N LYS A 54 -9.48 -12.35 -38.88
CA LYS A 54 -8.85 -12.24 -40.20
C LYS A 54 -8.06 -10.94 -40.33
N ASP A 55 -6.98 -11.02 -41.10
CA ASP A 55 -6.23 -9.91 -41.67
C ASP A 55 -6.05 -10.20 -43.17
N ASP A 56 -6.42 -9.26 -44.03
CA ASP A 56 -6.15 -9.32 -45.47
C ASP A 56 -5.16 -8.27 -45.98
N GLY A 57 -4.41 -7.65 -45.06
CA GLY A 57 -3.40 -6.64 -45.31
C GLY A 57 -3.91 -5.21 -45.16
N TYR A 58 -5.23 -4.99 -45.20
CA TYR A 58 -5.84 -3.66 -45.06
C TYR A 58 -6.94 -3.62 -43.99
N GLU A 59 -7.58 -4.74 -43.70
CA GLU A 59 -8.66 -4.88 -42.72
C GLU A 59 -8.29 -5.96 -41.69
N GLU A 60 -8.22 -5.60 -40.41
CA GLU A 60 -8.22 -6.55 -39.30
C GLU A 60 -9.64 -6.63 -38.73
N ILE A 61 -10.14 -7.85 -38.50
CA ILE A 61 -11.47 -8.08 -37.94
C ILE A 61 -11.33 -8.79 -36.60
N TYR A 62 -11.95 -8.22 -35.58
CA TYR A 62 -12.07 -8.80 -34.25
C TYR A 62 -13.54 -9.12 -33.98
N LYS A 63 -13.79 -10.31 -33.43
CA LYS A 63 -15.09 -10.69 -32.86
C LYS A 63 -15.06 -10.35 -31.39
N GLU A 64 -15.90 -9.42 -30.97
CA GLU A 64 -16.12 -9.10 -29.57
C GLU A 64 -17.38 -9.81 -29.07
N THR A 65 -17.31 -10.33 -27.86
CA THR A 65 -18.44 -11.02 -27.23
C THR A 65 -18.51 -10.58 -25.78
N THR A 66 -19.65 -10.04 -25.36
CA THR A 66 -19.91 -9.61 -23.99
C THR A 66 -20.99 -10.48 -23.36
N PHE A 67 -20.83 -10.74 -22.05
CA PHE A 67 -21.71 -11.60 -21.28
C PHE A 67 -22.31 -10.80 -20.11
N GLU A 68 -23.57 -10.41 -20.23
CA GLU A 68 -24.26 -9.62 -19.20
C GLU A 68 -25.60 -10.27 -18.83
N GLY A 69 -25.82 -10.56 -17.53
CA GLY A 69 -27.08 -11.14 -17.06
C GLY A 69 -27.45 -12.50 -17.66
N GLY A 70 -26.49 -13.23 -18.21
CA GLY A 70 -26.71 -14.49 -18.94
C GLY A 70 -27.07 -14.32 -20.42
N ALA A 71 -27.16 -13.09 -20.93
CA ALA A 71 -27.24 -12.81 -22.35
C ALA A 71 -25.83 -12.72 -22.98
N GLU A 72 -25.70 -13.15 -24.23
CA GLU A 72 -24.50 -13.03 -25.05
C GLU A 72 -24.77 -12.00 -26.14
N THR A 73 -23.94 -10.96 -26.22
CA THR A 73 -23.96 -9.98 -27.31
C THR A 73 -22.68 -10.15 -28.12
N VAL A 74 -22.82 -10.27 -29.44
CA VAL A 74 -21.69 -10.47 -30.37
C VAL A 74 -21.59 -9.28 -31.31
N GLU A 75 -20.41 -8.70 -31.39
CA GLU A 75 -20.11 -7.56 -32.25
C GLU A 75 -18.84 -7.85 -33.08
N PHE A 76 -18.72 -7.18 -34.22
CA PHE A 76 -17.54 -7.26 -35.05
C PHE A 76 -16.90 -5.89 -35.17
N VAL A 77 -15.67 -5.79 -34.69
CA VAL A 77 -14.83 -4.60 -34.77
C VAL A 77 -13.91 -4.73 -35.95
N LYS A 78 -13.96 -3.76 -36.85
CA LYS A 78 -13.13 -3.71 -38.04
C LYS A 78 -12.13 -2.57 -37.91
N MET A 79 -10.86 -2.90 -38.08
CA MET A 79 -9.78 -1.93 -38.08
C MET A 79 -9.19 -1.87 -39.48
N TYR A 80 -9.36 -0.73 -40.15
CA TYR A 80 -8.79 -0.45 -41.46
C TYR A 80 -7.46 0.25 -41.30
N THR A 81 -6.39 -0.30 -41.86
CA THR A 81 -5.07 0.34 -41.90
C THR A 81 -4.70 0.64 -43.35
N ARG A 82 -4.54 1.91 -43.71
CA ARG A 82 -4.15 2.32 -45.07
C ARG A 82 -3.01 3.33 -45.04
N GLU A 83 -1.81 2.88 -45.37
CA GLU A 83 -0.53 3.62 -45.60
C GLU A 83 -0.12 4.65 -44.53
N ASN A 84 -1.00 5.56 -44.09
CA ASN A 84 -0.86 6.50 -43.00
C ASN A 84 -2.16 6.77 -42.21
N ASP A 85 -3.29 6.12 -42.50
CA ASP A 85 -4.57 6.31 -41.81
C ASP A 85 -5.05 5.01 -41.15
N VAL A 86 -5.57 5.11 -39.91
CA VAL A 86 -6.19 3.99 -39.21
C VAL A 86 -7.64 4.35 -38.91
N THR A 87 -8.59 3.72 -39.58
CA THR A 87 -10.02 3.89 -39.28
C THR A 87 -10.52 2.70 -38.49
N ILE A 88 -11.10 2.94 -37.32
CA ILE A 88 -11.70 1.89 -36.50
C ILE A 88 -13.22 2.02 -36.65
N CYS A 89 -13.87 0.96 -37.10
CA CYS A 89 -15.33 0.91 -37.24
C CYS A 89 -15.87 -0.22 -36.37
N THR A 90 -16.73 0.12 -35.41
CA THR A 90 -17.51 -0.83 -34.62
C THR A 90 -18.87 -0.99 -35.29
N SER A 91 -19.23 -2.21 -35.70
CA SER A 91 -20.54 -2.49 -36.32
C SER A 91 -21.22 -3.67 -35.64
N SER A 92 -22.48 -3.48 -35.23
CA SER A 92 -23.35 -4.56 -34.77
C SER A 92 -24.11 -5.15 -35.98
N PRO A 93 -24.19 -6.49 -36.14
CA PRO A 93 -24.88 -7.12 -37.27
C PRO A 93 -26.37 -6.77 -37.38
N ASP A 94 -27.01 -6.43 -36.27
CA ASP A 94 -28.48 -6.34 -36.15
C ASP A 94 -29.00 -4.92 -35.87
N LYS A 95 -28.12 -3.92 -35.74
CA LYS A 95 -28.47 -2.51 -35.50
C LYS A 95 -27.57 -1.56 -36.28
N ILE A 96 -28.17 -0.80 -37.21
CA ILE A 96 -27.56 0.39 -37.82
C ILE A 96 -27.81 1.57 -36.85
N GLU A 97 -27.27 1.49 -35.65
CA GLU A 97 -27.20 2.61 -34.69
C GLU A 97 -25.72 2.89 -34.53
N GLU A 98 -25.12 3.43 -35.61
CA GLU A 98 -23.68 3.43 -35.76
C GLU A 98 -23.10 4.69 -35.10
N THR A 99 -22.60 4.51 -33.87
CA THR A 99 -21.58 5.41 -33.35
C THR A 99 -20.29 5.07 -34.11
N PHE A 100 -19.68 6.01 -34.83
CA PHE A 100 -18.38 5.77 -35.50
C PHE A 100 -17.29 6.66 -34.91
N ASP A 101 -16.11 6.08 -34.66
CA ASP A 101 -14.92 6.80 -34.18
C ASP A 101 -13.79 6.70 -35.22
N MET A 102 -13.61 7.77 -35.98
CA MET A 102 -12.63 7.83 -37.06
C MET A 102 -11.36 8.54 -36.58
N TYR A 103 -10.21 7.91 -36.77
CA TYR A 103 -8.91 8.48 -36.47
C TYR A 103 -8.17 8.79 -37.77
N THR A 104 -7.62 10.00 -37.89
CA THR A 104 -6.82 10.42 -39.04
C THR A 104 -5.40 10.67 -38.59
N TYR A 105 -4.45 10.00 -39.24
CA TYR A 105 -3.05 10.10 -38.91
C TYR A 105 -2.29 10.74 -40.08
N LYS A 106 -1.27 11.52 -39.78
CA LYS A 106 -0.37 12.10 -40.77
C LYS A 106 1.05 11.95 -40.29
N ASP A 107 1.90 11.33 -41.10
CA ASP A 107 3.30 11.06 -40.74
C ASP A 107 3.42 10.29 -39.41
N ASN A 108 2.51 9.34 -39.16
CA ASN A 108 2.33 8.58 -37.91
C ASN A 108 1.89 9.39 -36.68
N GLU A 109 1.38 10.61 -36.86
CA GLU A 109 0.84 11.45 -35.79
C GLU A 109 -0.68 11.57 -35.91
N LEU A 110 -1.40 11.36 -34.80
CA LEU A 110 -2.85 11.60 -34.77
C LEU A 110 -3.11 13.10 -34.98
N THR A 111 -3.88 13.42 -36.02
CA THR A 111 -4.22 14.80 -36.39
C THR A 111 -5.70 15.14 -36.17
N GLU A 112 -6.58 14.15 -36.32
CA GLU A 112 -8.01 14.33 -36.14
C GLU A 112 -8.64 13.06 -35.58
N GLN A 113 -9.58 13.22 -34.67
CA GLN A 113 -10.49 12.18 -34.20
C GLN A 113 -11.92 12.69 -34.42
N MET A 114 -12.76 11.92 -35.08
CA MET A 114 -14.16 12.24 -35.32
C MET A 114 -15.04 11.17 -34.70
N LEU A 115 -15.83 11.56 -33.71
CA LEU A 115 -16.88 10.75 -33.14
C LEU A 115 -18.21 11.19 -33.74
N VAL A 116 -18.98 10.27 -34.29
CA VAL A 116 -20.39 10.52 -34.62
C VAL A 116 -21.23 9.66 -33.71
N ALA A 117 -22.16 10.29 -33.00
CA ALA A 117 -23.10 9.61 -32.13
C ALA A 117 -24.33 9.08 -32.89
N GLU A 118 -25.11 8.22 -32.23
CA GLU A 118 -26.30 7.58 -32.80
C GLU A 118 -27.36 8.58 -33.29
N ASP A 119 -27.44 9.75 -32.69
CA ASP A 119 -28.36 10.84 -33.07
C ASP A 119 -27.83 11.73 -34.21
N GLY A 120 -26.64 11.42 -34.72
CA GLY A 120 -25.95 12.18 -35.77
C GLY A 120 -25.10 13.33 -35.23
N ASP A 121 -24.94 13.47 -33.91
CA ASP A 121 -24.05 14.45 -33.32
C ASP A 121 -22.59 14.13 -33.70
N VAL A 122 -21.93 15.07 -34.37
CA VAL A 122 -20.53 14.91 -34.79
C VAL A 122 -19.62 15.75 -33.89
N THR A 123 -18.75 15.09 -33.14
CA THR A 123 -17.64 15.72 -32.43
C THR A 123 -16.34 15.51 -33.19
N ILE A 124 -15.60 16.59 -33.48
CA ILE A 124 -14.29 16.52 -34.11
C ILE A 124 -13.25 17.09 -33.16
N ASN A 125 -12.30 16.27 -32.73
CA ASN A 125 -11.13 16.69 -31.98
C ASN A 125 -9.95 16.81 -32.94
N ARG A 126 -9.33 17.98 -33.01
CA ARG A 126 -8.08 18.16 -33.76
C ARG A 126 -6.91 18.12 -32.83
N HIS A 127 -5.90 17.37 -33.23
CA HIS A 127 -4.75 17.05 -32.43
C HIS A 127 -3.48 17.69 -32.99
N LYS A 128 -2.53 17.95 -32.10
CA LYS A 128 -1.17 18.35 -32.47
C LYS A 128 -0.18 17.69 -31.51
N ARG A 129 0.95 17.24 -32.05
CA ARG A 129 2.07 16.79 -31.23
C ARG A 129 2.79 17.99 -30.61
N ILE A 130 2.91 17.98 -29.29
CA ILE A 130 3.65 18.98 -28.50
C ILE A 130 4.47 18.21 -27.46
N ASP A 131 5.79 18.32 -27.54
CA ASP A 131 6.73 17.65 -26.62
C ASP A 131 6.47 16.13 -26.51
N ASP A 132 6.42 15.45 -27.65
CA ASP A 132 6.16 14.00 -27.76
C ASP A 132 4.80 13.51 -27.25
N LYS A 133 3.88 14.43 -26.95
CA LYS A 133 2.50 14.11 -26.59
C LYS A 133 1.54 14.64 -27.63
N THR A 134 0.58 13.81 -28.03
CA THR A 134 -0.58 14.24 -28.82
C THR A 134 -1.55 14.99 -27.91
N LYS A 135 -1.82 16.26 -28.19
CA LYS A 135 -2.78 17.09 -27.44
C LYS A 135 -3.94 17.52 -28.33
N ILE A 136 -5.15 17.52 -27.77
CA ILE A 136 -6.30 18.16 -28.42
C ILE A 136 -6.04 19.67 -28.42
N MET A 137 -6.23 20.31 -29.57
CA MET A 137 -6.05 21.74 -29.79
C MET A 137 -7.37 22.45 -30.05
N GLU A 138 -8.30 21.76 -30.70
CA GLU A 138 -9.61 22.29 -31.05
C GLU A 138 -10.64 21.17 -30.93
N GLN A 139 -11.83 21.52 -30.45
CA GLN A 139 -12.98 20.64 -30.47
C GLN A 139 -14.12 21.32 -31.21
N TYR A 140 -14.77 20.57 -32.09
CA TYR A 140 -15.93 20.99 -32.85
C TYR A 140 -17.12 20.10 -32.52
N LEU A 141 -18.31 20.68 -32.46
CA LEU A 141 -19.59 19.98 -32.42
C LEU A 141 -20.42 20.49 -33.59
N PHE A 142 -20.89 19.59 -34.47
CA PHE A 142 -21.60 19.96 -35.70
C PHE A 142 -20.87 20.99 -36.57
N GLN A 143 -19.54 20.87 -36.69
CA GLN A 143 -18.68 21.83 -37.40
C GLN A 143 -18.55 23.21 -36.73
N GLU A 144 -19.25 23.47 -35.63
CA GLU A 144 -19.02 24.66 -34.81
C GLU A 144 -17.90 24.42 -33.82
N LYS A 145 -16.91 25.32 -33.80
CA LYS A 145 -15.81 25.24 -32.84
C LYS A 145 -16.35 25.57 -31.45
N ILE A 146 -16.30 24.60 -30.54
CA ILE A 146 -16.78 24.77 -29.17
C ILE A 146 -15.66 25.06 -28.18
N LEU A 147 -14.47 24.52 -28.40
CA LEU A 147 -13.31 24.73 -27.54
C LEU A 147 -12.04 25.04 -28.34
N THR A 148 -11.18 25.87 -27.76
CA THR A 148 -9.78 26.06 -28.18
C THR A 148 -8.87 25.74 -27.01
N ILE A 149 -7.88 24.89 -27.22
CA ILE A 149 -6.89 24.54 -26.20
C ILE A 149 -5.55 25.15 -26.60
N LYS A 150 -4.91 25.87 -25.68
CA LYS A 150 -3.55 26.40 -25.86
C LYS A 150 -2.63 25.77 -24.83
N SER A 151 -1.45 25.35 -25.28
CA SER A 151 -0.41 24.76 -24.43
C SER A 151 0.82 25.65 -24.47
N THR A 152 1.28 26.12 -23.31
CA THR A 152 2.49 26.94 -23.15
C THR A 152 3.50 26.15 -22.33
N LYS A 153 4.74 26.05 -22.83
CA LYS A 153 5.83 25.42 -22.10
C LYS A 153 6.45 26.40 -21.12
N GLU A 154 6.63 25.96 -19.88
CA GLU A 154 7.31 26.72 -18.84
C GLU A 154 8.59 25.99 -18.40
N GLU A 155 9.44 26.65 -17.61
CA GLU A 155 10.74 26.11 -17.18
C GLU A 155 10.61 24.72 -16.54
N ASN A 156 9.58 24.53 -15.71
CA ASN A 156 9.37 23.32 -14.93
C ASN A 156 8.13 22.54 -15.36
N GLY A 157 7.57 22.78 -16.54
CA GLY A 157 6.25 22.21 -16.82
C GLY A 157 5.55 22.67 -18.10
N THR A 158 4.24 22.48 -18.11
CA THR A 158 3.37 22.91 -19.20
C THR A 158 2.05 23.41 -18.64
N VAL A 159 1.63 24.59 -19.09
CA VAL A 159 0.31 25.14 -18.79
C VAL A 159 -0.59 24.93 -19.99
N VAL A 160 -1.72 24.30 -19.78
CA VAL A 160 -2.78 24.09 -20.77
C VAL A 160 -3.97 24.94 -20.37
N ILE A 161 -4.48 25.77 -21.28
CA ILE A 161 -5.65 26.62 -21.05
C ILE A 161 -6.70 26.27 -22.08
N THR A 162 -7.90 25.96 -21.63
CA THR A 162 -9.05 25.70 -22.48
C THR A 162 -9.93 26.95 -22.51
N TYR A 163 -10.27 27.39 -23.71
CA TYR A 163 -11.15 28.52 -23.98
C TYR A 163 -12.44 28.01 -24.63
N ASP A 164 -13.57 28.60 -24.26
CA ASP A 164 -14.82 28.42 -25.00
C ASP A 164 -14.79 29.14 -26.35
N LYS A 165 -15.88 29.00 -27.11
CA LYS A 165 -16.09 29.66 -28.40
C LYS A 165 -16.04 31.20 -28.33
N ASP A 166 -16.31 31.79 -27.16
CA ASP A 166 -16.29 33.24 -26.94
C ASP A 166 -14.91 33.73 -26.47
N GLY A 167 -13.93 32.83 -26.35
CA GLY A 167 -12.58 33.14 -25.93
C GLY A 167 -12.41 33.31 -24.42
N LYS A 168 -13.40 32.89 -23.61
CA LYS A 168 -13.31 32.91 -22.15
C LYS A 168 -12.66 31.61 -21.67
N VAL A 169 -11.83 31.71 -20.63
CA VAL A 169 -11.18 30.55 -20.00
C VAL A 169 -12.24 29.68 -19.31
N VAL A 170 -12.26 28.39 -19.69
CA VAL A 170 -13.15 27.36 -19.12
C VAL A 170 -12.41 26.57 -18.06
N ASP A 171 -11.17 26.18 -18.35
CA ASP A 171 -10.27 25.52 -17.42
C ASP A 171 -8.82 25.92 -17.69
N ARG A 172 -7.99 25.68 -16.67
CA ARG A 172 -6.54 25.76 -16.78
C ARG A 172 -5.94 24.54 -16.08
N LYS A 173 -5.07 23.82 -16.78
CA LYS A 173 -4.30 22.70 -16.25
C LYS A 173 -2.82 23.05 -16.20
N VAL A 174 -2.18 22.79 -15.08
CA VAL A 174 -0.74 23.02 -14.87
C VAL A 174 -0.07 21.67 -14.63
N GLU A 175 0.74 21.22 -15.58
CA GLU A 175 1.63 20.05 -15.45
C GLU A 175 2.98 20.53 -14.94
N ILE A 176 3.45 19.97 -13.83
CA ILE A 176 4.77 20.23 -13.26
C ILE A 176 5.61 18.96 -13.44
N ASN A 177 6.81 19.13 -13.98
CA ASN A 177 7.75 18.04 -14.23
C ASN A 177 8.83 17.98 -13.15
N ASP A 178 9.40 16.79 -12.94
CA ASP A 178 10.61 16.61 -12.15
C ASP A 178 11.89 16.91 -12.96
N ASN A 179 13.04 16.74 -12.33
CA ASN A 179 14.36 16.97 -12.94
C ASN A 179 14.64 16.06 -14.16
N ASN A 180 13.91 14.94 -14.28
CA ASN A 180 14.01 14.01 -15.39
C ASN A 180 12.94 14.29 -16.46
N LYS A 181 12.25 15.45 -16.40
CA LYS A 181 11.16 15.86 -17.30
C LYS A 181 9.94 14.94 -17.27
N ARG A 182 9.75 14.18 -16.19
CA ARG A 182 8.56 13.34 -15.98
C ARG A 182 7.50 14.16 -15.24
N ILE A 183 6.22 13.99 -15.57
CA ILE A 183 5.14 14.69 -14.85
C ILE A 183 5.18 14.24 -13.39
N LYS A 184 5.42 15.18 -12.48
CA LYS A 184 5.40 14.95 -11.03
C LYS A 184 4.06 15.33 -10.43
N GLU A 185 3.44 16.39 -10.94
CA GLU A 185 2.25 16.97 -10.35
C GLU A 185 1.37 17.60 -11.46
N VAL A 186 0.06 17.54 -11.27
CA VAL A 186 -0.95 18.15 -12.13
C VAL A 186 -1.91 18.93 -11.26
N LYS A 187 -2.23 20.16 -11.66
CA LYS A 187 -3.27 20.97 -11.01
C LYS A 187 -4.30 21.43 -12.01
N ASP A 188 -5.56 21.16 -11.72
CA ASP A 188 -6.69 21.57 -12.53
C ASP A 188 -7.40 22.74 -11.85
N TYR A 189 -7.61 23.82 -12.60
CA TYR A 189 -8.27 25.04 -12.18
C TYR A 189 -9.50 25.28 -13.05
N ASN A 190 -10.59 25.76 -12.46
CA ASN A 190 -11.78 26.18 -13.22
C ASN A 190 -11.58 27.56 -13.88
N GLY A 191 -12.57 28.02 -14.65
CA GLY A 191 -12.55 29.32 -15.33
C GLY A 191 -12.50 30.56 -14.40
N LYS A 192 -12.61 30.37 -13.07
CA LYS A 192 -12.41 31.42 -12.06
C LYS A 192 -11.03 31.36 -11.40
N ASP A 193 -10.16 30.48 -11.87
CA ASP A 193 -8.85 30.24 -11.29
C ASP A 193 -8.86 29.59 -9.89
N GLU A 194 -9.91 28.83 -9.58
CA GLU A 194 -10.02 28.07 -8.34
C GLU A 194 -9.50 26.63 -8.58
N LEU A 195 -8.69 26.10 -7.67
CA LEU A 195 -8.15 24.74 -7.76
C LEU A 195 -9.28 23.71 -7.54
N VAL A 196 -9.63 22.96 -8.59
CA VAL A 196 -10.70 21.95 -8.55
C VAL A 196 -10.17 20.52 -8.44
N GLY A 197 -8.93 20.29 -8.86
CA GLY A 197 -8.30 18.98 -8.75
C GLY A 197 -6.79 19.05 -8.71
N GLU A 198 -6.18 18.05 -8.09
CA GLU A 198 -4.74 17.89 -8.08
C GLU A 198 -4.36 16.41 -8.18
N ALA A 199 -3.25 16.14 -8.87
CA ALA A 199 -2.67 14.82 -8.95
C ALA A 199 -1.16 14.88 -8.69
N GLU A 200 -0.62 13.90 -8.00
CA GLU A 200 0.81 13.69 -7.84
C GLU A 200 1.21 12.30 -8.31
N PHE A 201 2.40 12.19 -8.88
CA PHE A 201 2.89 10.96 -9.48
C PHE A 201 4.27 10.63 -8.94
N LEU A 202 4.41 9.40 -8.45
CA LEU A 202 5.70 8.86 -8.05
C LEU A 202 6.22 7.90 -9.10
N HIS A 203 7.52 7.98 -9.34
CA HIS A 203 8.24 7.17 -10.30
C HIS A 203 9.36 6.40 -9.61
N ASP A 204 9.63 5.18 -10.04
CA ASP A 204 10.78 4.41 -9.59
C ASP A 204 12.10 4.96 -10.17
N GLY A 205 13.22 4.30 -9.82
CA GLY A 205 14.55 4.63 -10.34
C GLY A 205 14.73 4.40 -11.85
N ARG A 206 13.86 3.59 -12.48
CA ARG A 206 13.82 3.35 -13.93
C ARG A 206 12.96 4.37 -14.67
N GLY A 207 12.17 5.17 -13.95
CA GLY A 207 11.22 6.14 -14.49
C GLY A 207 9.85 5.59 -14.81
N THR A 208 9.55 4.38 -14.36
CA THR A 208 8.20 3.81 -14.40
C THR A 208 7.36 4.48 -13.33
N ARG A 209 6.12 4.85 -13.68
CA ARG A 209 5.15 5.36 -12.70
C ARG A 209 4.71 4.23 -11.78
N VAL A 210 4.77 4.46 -10.46
CA VAL A 210 4.44 3.46 -9.42
C VAL A 210 3.24 3.87 -8.58
N PHE A 211 2.99 5.17 -8.44
CA PHE A 211 1.79 5.68 -7.78
C PHE A 211 1.21 6.91 -8.46
N ASP A 212 -0.12 7.00 -8.40
CA ASP A 212 -0.88 8.18 -8.76
C ASP A 212 -1.75 8.56 -7.55
N PHE A 213 -1.56 9.75 -7.01
CA PHE A 213 -2.40 10.31 -5.96
C PHE A 213 -3.31 11.33 -6.62
N TYR A 214 -4.62 11.13 -6.60
CA TYR A 214 -5.57 12.07 -7.19
C TYR A 214 -6.53 12.59 -6.12
N TRP A 215 -6.82 13.89 -6.19
CA TRP A 215 -7.78 14.55 -5.32
C TRP A 215 -8.64 15.52 -6.13
N ASN A 216 -9.95 15.46 -5.95
CA ASN A 216 -10.93 16.40 -6.51
C ASN A 216 -11.58 17.19 -5.37
N ASN A 217 -11.35 18.51 -5.38
CA ASN A 217 -11.82 19.42 -4.33
C ASN A 217 -13.33 19.61 -4.37
N GLU A 218 -13.94 19.67 -5.56
CA GLU A 218 -15.39 19.91 -5.70
C GLU A 218 -16.21 18.71 -5.21
N LEU A 219 -15.75 17.50 -5.51
CA LEU A 219 -16.40 16.26 -5.09
C LEU A 219 -16.00 15.82 -3.67
N ASN A 220 -14.97 16.44 -3.08
CA ASN A 220 -14.35 16.00 -1.83
C ASN A 220 -13.99 14.50 -1.85
N LYS A 221 -13.47 14.05 -2.98
CA LYS A 221 -13.13 12.66 -3.27
C LYS A 221 -11.72 12.58 -3.83
N GLY A 222 -11.01 11.52 -3.48
CA GLY A 222 -9.72 11.22 -4.06
C GLY A 222 -9.57 9.73 -4.28
N TYR A 223 -8.52 9.36 -5.00
CA TYR A 223 -8.08 7.99 -5.09
C TYR A 223 -6.57 7.92 -5.07
N ILE A 224 -6.04 6.73 -4.75
CA ILE A 224 -4.64 6.40 -4.92
C ILE A 224 -4.57 5.20 -5.86
N LYS A 225 -3.78 5.29 -6.92
CA LYS A 225 -3.46 4.14 -7.78
C LYS A 225 -2.06 3.66 -7.47
N LYS A 226 -1.90 2.36 -7.26
CA LYS A 226 -0.60 1.69 -7.20
C LYS A 226 -0.42 0.84 -8.45
N HIS A 227 0.66 1.08 -9.17
CA HIS A 227 1.01 0.36 -10.39
C HIS A 227 2.13 -0.63 -10.08
N MET A 228 1.93 -1.88 -10.49
CA MET A 228 2.95 -2.94 -10.37
C MET A 228 3.06 -3.67 -11.70
N THR A 229 4.29 -3.95 -12.13
CA THR A 229 4.57 -4.79 -13.29
C THR A 229 5.45 -5.94 -12.84
N ILE A 230 5.02 -7.17 -13.13
CA ILE A 230 5.70 -8.39 -12.69
C ILE A 230 5.84 -9.31 -13.91
N GLY A 231 6.93 -10.08 -13.97
CA GLY A 231 7.10 -11.14 -14.96
C GLY A 231 8.29 -10.92 -15.89
N THR A 232 8.25 -11.58 -17.05
CA THR A 232 9.32 -11.58 -18.05
C THR A 232 8.78 -11.04 -19.38
N LYS A 233 9.65 -10.72 -20.35
CA LYS A 233 9.26 -10.19 -21.66
C LYS A 233 8.15 -11.02 -22.38
N GLY A 234 8.08 -12.32 -22.13
CA GLY A 234 7.08 -13.22 -22.73
C GLY A 234 5.81 -13.44 -21.89
N ASN A 235 5.84 -13.12 -20.60
CA ASN A 235 4.69 -13.24 -19.71
C ASN A 235 4.74 -12.13 -18.66
N THR A 236 3.93 -11.10 -18.88
CA THR A 236 3.94 -9.89 -18.05
C THR A 236 2.56 -9.70 -17.41
N THR A 237 2.53 -9.47 -16.11
CA THR A 237 1.34 -9.11 -15.36
C THR A 237 1.45 -7.65 -14.91
N PHE A 238 0.48 -6.84 -15.34
CA PHE A 238 0.26 -5.48 -14.87
C PHE A 238 -0.84 -5.52 -13.81
N ILE A 239 -0.57 -4.93 -12.64
CA ILE A 239 -1.55 -4.82 -11.56
C ILE A 239 -1.74 -3.35 -11.23
N GLU A 240 -2.98 -2.89 -11.28
CA GLU A 240 -3.42 -1.57 -10.85
C GLU A 240 -4.33 -1.73 -9.63
N ASN A 241 -3.91 -1.23 -8.47
CA ASN A 241 -4.75 -1.17 -7.28
C ASN A 241 -5.24 0.26 -7.07
N ILE A 242 -6.55 0.46 -7.08
CA ILE A 242 -7.22 1.75 -6.93
C ILE A 242 -7.88 1.80 -5.55
N TYR A 243 -7.47 2.74 -4.71
CA TYR A 243 -8.02 2.93 -3.37
C TYR A 243 -8.82 4.22 -3.35
N ASN A 244 -10.14 4.14 -3.16
CA ASN A 244 -11.02 5.31 -3.17
C ASN A 244 -11.16 5.91 -1.75
N TYR A 245 -11.19 7.24 -1.67
CA TYR A 245 -11.31 7.96 -0.40
C TYR A 245 -12.37 9.05 -0.48
N THR A 246 -13.09 9.23 0.62
CA THR A 246 -13.98 10.37 0.86
C THR A 246 -13.44 11.19 2.02
N GLY A 247 -13.14 12.47 1.79
CA GLY A 247 -12.57 13.35 2.80
C GLY A 247 -11.03 13.46 2.74
N ARG A 248 -10.56 14.72 2.77
CA ARG A 248 -9.16 15.06 2.48
C ARG A 248 -8.16 14.55 3.52
N THR A 249 -8.56 14.52 4.79
CA THR A 249 -7.67 14.15 5.89
C THR A 249 -7.17 12.70 5.80
N GLU A 250 -8.07 11.76 5.47
CA GLU A 250 -7.73 10.35 5.30
C GLU A 250 -6.83 10.16 4.08
N TRP A 251 -7.16 10.80 2.95
CA TRP A 251 -6.35 10.76 1.75
C TRP A 251 -4.91 11.27 1.98
N GLU A 252 -4.75 12.41 2.67
CA GLU A 252 -3.42 12.97 3.00
C GLU A 252 -2.60 12.04 3.92
N MET A 253 -3.27 11.33 4.84
CA MET A 253 -2.61 10.36 5.71
C MET A 253 -2.10 9.15 4.90
N PHE A 254 -2.94 8.56 4.06
CA PHE A 254 -2.55 7.41 3.24
C PHE A 254 -1.52 7.75 2.17
N LYS A 255 -1.61 8.95 1.58
CA LYS A 255 -0.62 9.49 0.65
C LYS A 255 0.78 9.55 1.26
N LYS A 256 0.90 9.81 2.57
CA LYS A 256 2.19 9.81 3.27
C LYS A 256 2.71 8.40 3.56
N ILE A 257 1.82 7.47 3.90
CA ILE A 257 2.18 6.12 4.36
C ILE A 257 2.51 5.20 3.18
N MET A 258 1.71 5.22 2.11
CA MET A 258 1.83 4.28 0.99
C MET A 258 3.18 4.29 0.25
N PRO A 259 3.84 5.44 0.00
CA PRO A 259 5.17 5.47 -0.58
C PRO A 259 6.28 4.93 0.33
N MET A 260 6.10 5.02 1.67
CA MET A 260 7.12 4.58 2.63
C MET A 260 7.26 3.05 2.62
N ASP A 261 6.19 2.33 2.31
CA ASP A 261 6.19 0.87 2.13
C ASP A 261 6.88 0.44 0.80
N LEU A 262 7.01 1.37 -0.16
CA LEU A 262 7.61 1.07 -1.47
C LEU A 262 9.15 1.06 -1.47
N ALA A 263 9.80 1.83 -0.58
CA ALA A 263 11.27 1.82 -0.43
C ALA A 263 11.79 0.43 -0.02
N THR A 264 10.95 -0.35 0.65
CA THR A 264 11.20 -1.74 1.02
C THR A 264 11.04 -2.70 -0.16
N MET A 265 10.11 -2.44 -1.09
CA MET A 265 9.79 -3.36 -2.20
C MET A 265 10.77 -3.30 -3.38
N VAL A 266 11.47 -2.18 -3.61
CA VAL A 266 12.30 -1.95 -4.83
C VAL A 266 13.62 -2.75 -4.85
N ARG A 267 13.95 -3.52 -3.80
CA ARG A 267 15.25 -4.20 -3.67
C ARG A 267 15.28 -5.69 -3.99
N ILE A 268 14.18 -6.28 -4.43
CA ILE A 268 14.04 -7.74 -4.59
C ILE A 268 13.81 -8.11 -6.06
N GLU A 269 14.88 -8.37 -6.80
CA GLU A 269 14.84 -9.10 -8.08
C GLU A 269 15.89 -10.23 -8.02
N GLY A 270 15.44 -11.48 -8.22
CA GLY A 270 16.34 -12.62 -8.41
C GLY A 270 15.80 -13.99 -7.99
N GLU A 271 14.91 -14.54 -8.83
CA GLU A 271 14.51 -15.96 -8.94
C GLU A 271 13.52 -16.59 -7.92
N ASN A 272 12.47 -17.16 -8.54
CA ASN A 272 11.41 -18.06 -8.05
C ASN A 272 10.19 -17.46 -7.34
N PHE A 273 9.08 -17.51 -8.09
CA PHE A 273 7.71 -17.28 -7.65
C PHE A 273 7.30 -18.17 -6.48
N ILE A 274 6.81 -17.58 -5.40
CA ILE A 274 5.85 -18.20 -4.47
C ILE A 274 4.82 -17.12 -4.06
N ASP A 275 3.55 -17.46 -4.26
CA ASP A 275 2.31 -16.89 -3.71
C ASP A 275 2.08 -15.36 -3.67
N LEU A 276 0.99 -14.97 -4.33
CA LEU A 276 0.17 -13.80 -3.99
C LEU A 276 -0.44 -14.00 -2.59
N ALA A 277 0.38 -13.92 -1.55
CA ALA A 277 0.05 -13.82 -0.12
C ALA A 277 1.32 -13.75 0.77
N GLY A 278 2.51 -14.05 0.23
CA GLY A 278 3.77 -14.05 0.97
C GLY A 278 4.59 -12.79 0.71
N GLY A 279 4.23 -11.67 1.32
CA GLY A 279 5.16 -10.54 1.44
C GLY A 279 6.47 -11.04 2.06
N VAL A 280 7.62 -10.66 1.51
CA VAL A 280 8.91 -10.94 2.16
C VAL A 280 8.82 -10.32 3.56
N LYS A 281 8.71 -11.17 4.58
CA LYS A 281 8.55 -10.74 5.96
C LYS A 281 9.81 -9.99 6.33
N MET A 282 9.75 -8.65 6.30
CA MET A 282 10.83 -7.81 6.80
C MET A 282 11.20 -8.28 8.19
N THR A 283 12.49 -8.51 8.39
CA THR A 283 13.01 -8.72 9.73
C THR A 283 12.77 -7.47 10.55
N LEU A 284 12.62 -7.61 11.87
CA LEU A 284 12.45 -6.45 12.74
C LEU A 284 13.63 -5.48 12.64
N LYS A 285 14.84 -6.02 12.41
CA LYS A 285 16.05 -5.22 12.20
C LYS A 285 15.87 -4.26 11.03
N GLU A 286 15.41 -4.75 9.88
CA GLU A 286 15.16 -3.92 8.70
C GLU A 286 14.08 -2.87 8.99
N LYS A 287 13.00 -3.26 9.70
CA LYS A 287 11.96 -2.29 10.11
C LYS A 287 12.54 -1.16 10.99
N ILE A 288 13.44 -1.48 11.93
CA ILE A 288 14.11 -0.50 12.79
C ILE A 288 15.03 0.41 11.97
N GLU A 289 15.86 -0.16 11.11
CA GLU A 289 16.80 0.60 10.27
C GLU A 289 16.07 1.57 9.34
N ILE A 290 14.93 1.15 8.76
CA ILE A 290 14.06 1.98 7.93
C ILE A 290 13.40 3.10 8.75
N ALA A 291 12.78 2.77 9.89
CA ALA A 291 12.12 3.74 10.77
C ALA A 291 13.05 4.87 11.22
N LEU A 292 14.36 4.57 11.27
CA LEU A 292 15.39 5.51 11.71
C LEU A 292 16.23 6.07 10.57
N GLU A 293 15.80 5.88 9.33
CA GLU A 293 16.47 6.35 8.11
C GLU A 293 17.96 5.96 8.03
N ASN A 294 18.34 4.81 8.60
CA ASN A 294 19.73 4.35 8.73
C ASN A 294 20.68 5.34 9.44
N LYS A 295 20.16 6.29 10.22
CA LYS A 295 20.96 7.32 10.91
C LYS A 295 21.69 6.79 12.14
N TYR A 296 21.27 5.64 12.66
CA TYR A 296 21.68 5.12 13.95
C TYR A 296 22.38 3.78 13.86
N VAL A 297 23.34 3.55 14.76
CA VAL A 297 24.02 2.26 14.89
C VAL A 297 23.15 1.33 15.73
N LEU A 298 22.68 0.25 15.11
CA LEU A 298 21.97 -0.82 15.79
C LEU A 298 22.96 -1.86 16.32
N ILE A 299 22.85 -2.18 17.60
CA ILE A 299 23.67 -3.20 18.27
C ILE A 299 22.78 -4.40 18.60
N GLU A 300 23.26 -5.61 18.30
CA GLU A 300 22.65 -6.87 18.71
C GLU A 300 23.46 -7.46 19.89
N PRO A 301 23.12 -7.12 21.14
CA PRO A 301 23.94 -7.50 22.27
C PRO A 301 23.73 -8.97 22.65
N GLU A 302 24.82 -9.75 22.66
CA GLU A 302 24.78 -11.17 23.07
C GLU A 302 24.42 -11.36 24.56
N ASN A 303 24.80 -10.39 25.41
CA ASN A 303 24.58 -10.45 26.85
C ASN A 303 24.56 -9.05 27.49
N MET A 304 24.20 -8.97 28.76
CA MET A 304 24.15 -7.70 29.51
C MET A 304 25.51 -6.96 29.58
N GLY A 305 26.63 -7.68 29.43
CA GLY A 305 27.97 -7.11 29.42
C GLY A 305 28.23 -6.24 28.19
N ALA A 306 27.69 -6.64 27.03
CA ALA A 306 27.81 -5.91 25.77
C ALA A 306 27.02 -4.59 25.72
N MET A 307 26.15 -4.31 26.69
CA MET A 307 25.40 -3.05 26.74
C MET A 307 26.30 -1.85 27.08
N PRO A 308 26.16 -0.72 26.37
CA PRO A 308 26.84 0.54 26.69
C PRO A 308 26.65 0.93 28.17
N ILE A 309 27.75 1.31 28.83
CA ILE A 309 27.73 1.79 30.22
C ILE A 309 27.46 3.29 30.23
N ASP A 310 26.61 3.74 31.14
CA ASP A 310 26.23 5.15 31.40
C ASP A 310 25.67 5.97 30.23
N LYS A 311 25.42 5.37 29.08
CA LYS A 311 24.71 5.99 27.95
C LYS A 311 23.19 5.87 28.08
N ASN A 312 22.48 6.85 27.54
CA ASN A 312 21.08 6.68 27.20
C ASN A 312 20.99 5.78 25.97
N MET A 313 19.94 4.99 25.88
CA MET A 313 19.71 4.09 24.76
C MET A 313 18.23 3.82 24.59
N VAL A 314 17.86 3.40 23.39
CA VAL A 314 16.64 2.66 23.13
C VAL A 314 16.97 1.18 23.12
N TYR A 315 16.17 0.38 23.83
CA TYR A 315 16.31 -1.06 23.92
C TYR A 315 15.04 -1.73 23.42
N ILE A 316 15.23 -2.81 22.65
CA ILE A 316 14.16 -3.49 21.96
C ILE A 316 14.28 -4.99 22.24
N LEU A 317 13.19 -5.61 22.69
CA LEU A 317 13.02 -7.06 22.73
C LEU A 317 11.90 -7.42 21.77
N SER A 318 12.14 -8.46 20.97
CA SER A 318 11.18 -8.98 20.03
C SER A 318 11.02 -10.48 20.15
N TYR A 319 9.89 -10.97 19.66
CA TYR A 319 9.56 -12.39 19.56
C TYR A 319 8.94 -12.65 18.18
N ASP A 320 9.56 -13.52 17.38
CA ASP A 320 9.09 -13.88 16.02
C ASP A 320 8.92 -12.66 15.07
N GLU A 321 9.93 -11.77 15.09
CA GLU A 321 9.97 -10.49 14.37
C GLU A 321 8.97 -9.41 14.83
N GLU A 322 8.23 -9.64 15.90
CA GLU A 322 7.30 -8.67 16.49
C GLU A 322 7.90 -8.02 17.75
N ALA A 323 7.87 -6.68 17.82
CA ALA A 323 8.42 -5.96 18.96
C ALA A 323 7.49 -6.08 20.18
N ILE A 324 7.99 -6.67 21.27
CA ILE A 324 7.24 -6.84 22.53
C ILE A 324 7.61 -5.79 23.57
N VAL A 325 8.87 -5.35 23.56
CA VAL A 325 9.37 -4.24 24.35
C VAL A 325 10.08 -3.28 23.42
N VAL A 326 9.63 -2.03 23.39
CA VAL A 326 10.43 -0.89 22.94
C VAL A 326 10.46 0.06 24.13
N GLY A 327 11.65 0.51 24.53
CA GLY A 327 11.77 1.41 25.66
C GLY A 327 13.05 2.24 25.64
N SER A 328 13.01 3.42 26.26
CA SER A 328 14.22 4.25 26.44
C SER A 328 14.71 4.27 27.89
N GLY A 329 16.02 4.40 28.07
CA GLY A 329 16.63 4.57 29.39
C GLY A 329 18.12 4.27 29.43
N LYS A 330 18.64 4.08 30.65
CA LYS A 330 20.01 3.59 30.88
C LYS A 330 20.02 2.07 31.12
N LYS A 331 21.22 1.51 31.20
CA LYS A 331 21.49 0.07 31.44
C LYS A 331 20.60 -0.57 32.50
N LYS A 332 20.33 0.06 33.64
CA LYS A 332 19.46 -0.51 34.70
C LYS A 332 18.06 -0.87 34.19
N ARG A 333 17.49 -0.03 33.32
CA ARG A 333 16.15 -0.23 32.73
C ARG A 333 16.20 -1.19 31.54
N ALA A 334 17.22 -1.05 30.69
CA ALA A 334 17.41 -1.88 29.50
C ALA A 334 17.64 -3.37 29.79
N LYS A 335 18.04 -3.73 31.02
CA LYS A 335 18.22 -5.13 31.46
C LYS A 335 17.01 -6.03 31.20
N ILE A 336 15.80 -5.47 31.13
CA ILE A 336 14.58 -6.24 30.88
C ILE A 336 14.65 -7.09 29.60
N ILE A 337 15.38 -6.64 28.56
CA ILE A 337 15.51 -7.42 27.32
C ILE A 337 16.34 -8.69 27.50
N PHE A 338 16.98 -8.88 28.66
CA PHE A 338 17.78 -10.05 29.05
C PHE A 338 17.15 -10.85 30.19
N ASP A 339 15.91 -10.54 30.57
CA ASP A 339 15.16 -11.38 31.49
C ASP A 339 15.01 -12.81 30.92
N ASN A 340 14.73 -13.76 31.81
CA ASN A 340 14.48 -15.16 31.45
C ASN A 340 13.68 -15.85 32.56
N ILE A 341 13.59 -17.18 32.51
CA ILE A 341 12.85 -17.99 33.48
C ILE A 341 13.42 -17.89 34.92
N SER A 342 14.70 -17.57 35.10
CA SER A 342 15.32 -17.46 36.44
C SER A 342 15.64 -16.02 36.85
N ILE A 343 15.60 -15.07 35.91
CA ILE A 343 15.97 -13.67 36.11
C ILE A 343 14.83 -12.78 35.66
N THR A 344 14.43 -11.83 36.50
CA THR A 344 13.43 -10.83 36.14
C THR A 344 13.82 -9.46 36.67
N THR A 345 13.72 -8.46 35.81
CA THR A 345 13.90 -7.05 36.12
C THR A 345 12.69 -6.58 36.91
N THR A 346 12.91 -5.86 38.02
CA THR A 346 11.83 -5.32 38.85
C THR A 346 11.67 -3.82 38.63
N GLY A 347 10.44 -3.32 38.82
CA GLY A 347 10.08 -1.92 38.64
C GLY A 347 9.94 -1.52 37.17
N HIS A 348 9.68 -2.48 36.28
CA HIS A 348 9.42 -2.21 34.87
C HIS A 348 8.02 -2.70 34.47
N ILE A 349 7.25 -1.84 33.81
CA ILE A 349 5.85 -2.10 33.45
C ILE A 349 5.66 -3.36 32.61
N LYS A 350 6.61 -3.64 31.71
CA LYS A 350 6.59 -4.83 30.86
C LYS A 350 7.20 -6.10 31.48
N SER A 351 7.59 -6.11 32.76
CA SER A 351 8.29 -7.29 33.33
C SER A 351 7.41 -8.54 33.32
N ILE A 352 6.12 -8.39 33.66
CA ILE A 352 5.17 -9.52 33.62
C ILE A 352 4.91 -9.99 32.18
N LEU A 353 4.89 -9.07 31.20
CA LEU A 353 4.77 -9.40 29.79
C LEU A 353 5.94 -10.26 29.33
N VAL A 354 7.17 -9.78 29.55
CA VAL A 354 8.40 -10.50 29.18
C VAL A 354 8.46 -11.87 29.86
N ARG A 355 8.03 -11.95 31.13
CA ARG A 355 7.91 -13.22 31.85
C ARG A 355 6.99 -14.21 31.14
N VAL A 356 5.78 -13.79 30.76
CA VAL A 356 4.82 -14.64 30.05
C VAL A 356 5.39 -15.14 28.72
N PHE A 357 6.07 -14.27 27.97
CA PHE A 357 6.74 -14.66 26.72
C PHE A 357 7.83 -15.72 26.95
N HIS A 358 8.65 -15.63 28.00
CA HIS A 358 9.65 -16.66 28.31
C HIS A 358 9.05 -17.96 28.86
N LEU A 359 7.85 -17.92 29.46
CA LEU A 359 7.18 -19.12 29.97
C LEU A 359 6.58 -19.99 28.85
N PHE A 360 6.07 -19.35 27.79
CA PHE A 360 5.30 -20.05 26.76
C PHE A 360 5.90 -19.96 25.35
N GLY A 361 6.86 -19.06 25.13
CA GLY A 361 7.62 -18.95 23.89
C GLY A 361 8.91 -19.79 23.88
N THR A 362 9.62 -19.77 22.75
CA THR A 362 10.91 -20.44 22.56
C THR A 362 12.04 -19.41 22.48
N GLU A 363 13.19 -19.70 23.12
CA GLU A 363 14.29 -18.74 23.24
C GLU A 363 14.86 -18.31 21.87
N GLU A 364 14.86 -19.22 20.90
CA GLU A 364 15.34 -19.00 19.52
C GLU A 364 14.59 -17.91 18.75
N LYS A 365 13.35 -17.60 19.17
CA LYS A 365 12.52 -16.57 18.55
C LYS A 365 12.78 -15.17 19.10
N PHE A 366 13.56 -15.04 20.17
CA PHE A 366 13.86 -13.74 20.75
C PHE A 366 15.03 -13.05 20.05
N LYS A 367 14.82 -11.80 19.65
CA LYS A 367 15.91 -10.92 19.20
C LYS A 367 15.95 -9.66 20.04
N ARG A 368 17.18 -9.18 20.28
CA ARG A 368 17.50 -8.08 21.18
C ARG A 368 18.26 -7.02 20.40
N PHE A 369 17.83 -5.77 20.53
CA PHE A 369 18.50 -4.65 19.88
C PHE A 369 18.71 -3.48 20.84
N ILE A 370 19.80 -2.75 20.63
CA ILE A 370 20.13 -1.53 21.36
C ILE A 370 20.54 -0.45 20.36
N ILE A 371 20.01 0.75 20.57
CA ILE A 371 20.41 1.96 19.85
C ILE A 371 21.00 2.92 20.88
N PRO A 372 22.33 3.13 20.92
CA PRO A 372 22.95 4.12 21.78
C PRO A 372 22.51 5.53 21.38
N CYS A 373 22.20 6.37 22.36
CA CYS A 373 21.81 7.76 22.16
C CYS A 373 22.78 8.70 22.89
N GLU A 374 22.97 9.89 22.35
CA GLU A 374 23.76 10.97 22.91
C GLU A 374 23.05 11.61 24.11
N SER A 375 21.71 11.69 24.06
CA SER A 375 20.90 12.35 25.10
C SER A 375 19.67 11.55 25.49
N LYS A 376 19.00 11.97 26.58
CA LYS A 376 17.75 11.37 27.04
C LYS A 376 16.60 11.77 26.12
N GLU A 377 16.65 12.99 25.62
CA GLU A 377 15.68 13.58 24.71
C GLU A 377 15.68 12.84 23.38
N GLU A 378 16.86 12.61 22.80
CA GLU A 378 17.02 11.80 21.60
C GLU A 378 16.48 10.38 21.79
N ALA A 379 16.80 9.72 22.91
CA ALA A 379 16.29 8.38 23.18
C ALA A 379 14.76 8.32 23.24
N LYS A 380 14.10 9.38 23.74
CA LYS A 380 12.64 9.49 23.76
C LYS A 380 12.06 9.73 22.36
N ASP A 381 12.71 10.54 21.54
CA ASP A 381 12.25 10.81 20.19
C ASP A 381 12.35 9.56 19.32
N ILE A 382 13.45 8.81 19.44
CA ILE A 382 13.62 7.49 18.78
C ILE A 382 12.60 6.48 19.30
N GLU A 383 12.40 6.36 20.61
CA GLU A 383 11.39 5.46 21.20
C GLU A 383 9.97 5.78 20.66
N ARG A 384 9.62 7.07 20.59
CA ARG A 384 8.32 7.51 20.06
C ARG A 384 8.16 7.13 18.59
N GLU A 385 9.18 7.35 17.78
CA GLU A 385 9.14 6.98 16.36
C GLU A 385 8.99 5.46 16.20
N LEU A 386 9.81 4.67 16.90
CA LEU A 386 9.72 3.22 16.84
C LEU A 386 8.38 2.69 17.33
N HIS A 387 7.76 3.30 18.35
CA HIS A 387 6.41 2.91 18.75
C HIS A 387 5.37 3.10 17.64
N ASN A 388 5.48 4.16 16.84
CA ASN A 388 4.58 4.42 15.73
C ASN A 388 4.79 3.42 14.58
N GLN A 389 6.03 2.97 14.36
CA GLN A 389 6.40 2.14 13.19
C GLN A 389 6.35 0.63 13.46
N ILE A 390 6.85 0.19 14.62
CA ILE A 390 7.02 -1.23 14.96
C ILE A 390 6.24 -1.65 16.22
N GLY A 391 5.50 -0.73 16.84
CA GLY A 391 4.70 -1.02 18.02
C GLY A 391 5.53 -1.23 19.29
N GLY A 392 5.27 -2.31 20.02
CA GLY A 392 5.97 -2.60 21.27
C GLY A 392 5.62 -1.67 22.44
N ASN A 393 4.49 -0.94 22.41
CA ASN A 393 3.91 -0.24 23.57
C ASN A 393 2.70 -0.97 24.21
N THR A 394 2.27 -2.09 23.63
CA THR A 394 1.15 -2.86 24.16
C THR A 394 1.58 -3.74 25.34
N THR A 395 0.60 -4.11 26.18
CA THR A 395 0.73 -5.13 27.23
C THR A 395 0.04 -6.43 26.84
N ASP A 396 -0.41 -6.54 25.59
CA ASP A 396 -1.09 -7.70 25.06
C ASP A 396 -0.07 -8.76 24.64
N PHE A 397 -0.49 -10.01 24.71
CA PHE A 397 0.28 -11.18 24.28
C PHE A 397 -0.65 -12.10 23.48
N PRO A 398 -0.10 -13.02 22.66
CA PRO A 398 -0.89 -13.92 21.82
C PRO A 398 -1.98 -14.67 22.60
N GLU A 399 -3.14 -14.90 21.98
CA GLU A 399 -4.27 -15.59 22.61
C GLU A 399 -3.88 -16.97 23.14
N GLU A 400 -3.03 -17.70 22.41
CA GLU A 400 -2.47 -18.98 22.87
C GLU A 400 -1.67 -18.88 24.18
N PHE A 401 -0.97 -17.78 24.44
CA PHE A 401 -0.22 -17.58 25.68
C PHE A 401 -1.19 -17.25 26.81
N ARG A 402 -2.27 -16.54 26.48
CA ARG A 402 -3.36 -16.25 27.42
C ARG A 402 -4.08 -17.52 27.84
N ASP A 403 -4.43 -18.37 26.90
CA ASP A 403 -5.11 -19.62 27.20
C ASP A 403 -4.25 -20.51 28.10
N LYS A 404 -2.96 -20.67 27.78
CA LYS A 404 -2.00 -21.42 28.63
C LYS A 404 -1.84 -20.80 30.03
N LEU A 405 -1.83 -19.47 30.13
CA LEU A 405 -1.69 -18.78 31.40
C LEU A 405 -2.92 -18.98 32.31
N PHE A 406 -4.12 -19.01 31.72
CA PHE A 406 -5.39 -19.16 32.44
C PHE A 406 -5.93 -20.59 32.49
N GLU A 407 -5.26 -21.53 31.82
CA GLU A 407 -5.52 -22.97 31.91
C GLU A 407 -5.53 -23.40 33.39
N ASP A 408 -6.48 -24.24 33.79
CA ASP A 408 -6.65 -24.74 35.17
C ASP A 408 -6.91 -23.69 36.26
N ILE A 409 -6.98 -22.39 35.95
CA ILE A 409 -7.49 -21.38 36.89
C ILE A 409 -9.02 -21.45 36.84
N GLY A 410 -9.61 -22.32 37.67
CA GLY A 410 -11.05 -22.57 37.70
C GLY A 410 -11.88 -21.50 38.40
N ASP A 411 -11.32 -20.76 39.36
CA ASP A 411 -12.06 -19.76 40.13
C ASP A 411 -11.97 -18.35 39.53
N SER A 412 -13.10 -17.65 39.47
CA SER A 412 -13.21 -16.30 38.87
C SER A 412 -12.38 -15.25 39.60
N PHE A 413 -12.12 -15.44 40.90
CA PHE A 413 -11.38 -14.50 41.71
C PHE A 413 -9.89 -14.51 41.37
N THR A 414 -9.23 -15.68 41.34
CA THR A 414 -7.84 -15.83 40.88
C THR A 414 -7.65 -15.30 39.48
N ARG A 415 -8.60 -15.59 38.56
CA ARG A 415 -8.58 -15.03 37.20
C ARG A 415 -8.60 -13.51 37.22
N THR A 416 -9.42 -12.91 38.07
CA THR A 416 -9.54 -11.45 38.17
C THR A 416 -8.25 -10.83 38.69
N ILE A 417 -7.67 -11.37 39.77
CA ILE A 417 -6.41 -10.86 40.34
C ILE A 417 -5.26 -10.96 39.33
N LEU A 418 -5.15 -12.08 38.61
CA LEU A 418 -4.14 -12.22 37.56
C LEU A 418 -4.36 -11.22 36.42
N ASN A 419 -5.60 -11.03 35.96
CA ASN A 419 -5.90 -10.01 34.95
C ASN A 419 -5.55 -8.59 35.42
N ILE A 420 -5.76 -8.26 36.70
CA ILE A 420 -5.36 -6.95 37.25
C ILE A 420 -3.83 -6.81 37.20
N ALA A 421 -3.08 -7.83 37.62
CA ALA A 421 -1.62 -7.81 37.58
C ALA A 421 -1.09 -7.63 36.14
N LEU A 422 -1.69 -8.32 35.17
CA LEU A 422 -1.33 -8.22 33.75
C LEU A 422 -1.60 -6.83 33.16
N LYS A 423 -2.61 -6.12 33.68
CA LYS A 423 -3.00 -4.76 33.25
C LYS A 423 -2.39 -3.66 34.11
N SER A 424 -1.45 -3.98 35.00
CA SER A 424 -0.82 -2.98 35.86
C SER A 424 -0.13 -1.89 35.03
N THR A 425 -0.41 -0.63 35.35
CA THR A 425 0.26 0.53 34.74
C THR A 425 1.64 0.81 35.34
N TYR A 426 2.12 -0.03 36.26
CA TYR A 426 3.39 0.19 36.96
C TYR A 426 4.35 -0.99 36.81
N ASP A 427 4.07 -2.12 37.45
CA ASP A 427 4.78 -3.40 37.31
C ASP A 427 3.93 -4.47 38.00
N GLY A 428 3.29 -5.33 37.21
CA GLY A 428 2.41 -6.37 37.72
C GLY A 428 3.09 -7.34 38.68
N LEU A 429 4.40 -7.60 38.52
CA LEU A 429 5.14 -8.47 39.43
C LEU A 429 5.41 -7.76 40.76
N ALA A 430 5.75 -6.48 40.72
CA ALA A 430 5.91 -5.67 41.94
C ALA A 430 4.57 -5.55 42.70
N ASP A 431 3.45 -5.40 42.00
CA ASP A 431 2.12 -5.35 42.60
C ASP A 431 1.77 -6.66 43.29
N LEU A 432 1.98 -7.79 42.63
CA LEU A 432 1.81 -9.12 43.23
C LEU A 432 2.63 -9.28 44.52
N LYS A 433 3.89 -8.83 44.52
CA LYS A 433 4.78 -8.85 45.70
C LYS A 433 4.24 -7.95 46.82
N ASN A 434 3.76 -6.77 46.47
CA ASN A 434 3.16 -5.83 47.41
C ASN A 434 1.84 -6.36 48.00
N TRP A 435 1.02 -7.01 47.19
CA TRP A 435 -0.24 -7.60 47.65
C TRP A 435 0.00 -8.73 48.65
N LYS A 436 1.04 -9.54 48.42
CA LYS A 436 1.48 -10.55 49.38
C LYS A 436 1.91 -9.92 50.70
N ARG A 437 2.92 -9.05 50.66
CA ARG A 437 3.52 -8.40 51.86
C ARG A 437 2.47 -7.69 52.73
N ASN A 438 1.47 -7.08 52.09
CA ASN A 438 0.42 -6.35 52.79
C ASN A 438 -0.82 -7.20 53.12
N GLY A 439 -0.83 -8.49 52.77
CA GLY A 439 -1.98 -9.38 52.97
C GLY A 439 -3.25 -8.94 52.25
N LEU A 440 -3.12 -8.27 51.09
CA LEU A 440 -4.25 -7.69 50.34
C LEU A 440 -5.02 -8.75 49.54
N VAL A 441 -4.37 -9.86 49.20
CA VAL A 441 -4.97 -10.98 48.48
C VAL A 441 -4.64 -12.26 49.26
N PRO A 442 -5.60 -13.20 49.44
CA PRO A 442 -5.34 -14.44 50.15
C PRO A 442 -4.19 -15.24 49.56
N ASP A 443 -3.33 -15.80 50.42
CA ASP A 443 -2.14 -16.55 50.01
C ASP A 443 -2.46 -17.69 49.02
N VAL A 444 -3.54 -18.45 49.24
CA VAL A 444 -3.95 -19.52 48.32
C VAL A 444 -4.17 -19.06 46.87
N ILE A 445 -4.63 -17.81 46.69
CA ILE A 445 -4.85 -17.21 45.36
C ILE A 445 -3.52 -16.78 44.76
N LEU A 446 -2.69 -16.10 45.57
CA LEU A 446 -1.38 -15.64 45.16
C LEU A 446 -0.42 -16.80 44.87
N GLU A 447 -0.45 -17.89 45.63
CA GLU A 447 0.36 -19.10 45.39
C GLU A 447 0.03 -19.73 44.03
N ARG A 448 -1.26 -19.77 43.65
CA ARG A 448 -1.68 -20.24 42.32
C ARG A 448 -1.12 -19.36 41.22
N ILE A 449 -1.21 -18.04 41.37
CA ILE A 449 -0.65 -17.07 40.42
C ILE A 449 0.88 -17.20 40.36
N TRP A 450 1.54 -17.34 41.52
CA TRP A 450 2.98 -17.55 41.64
C TRP A 450 3.45 -18.80 40.90
N GLY A 451 2.72 -19.89 41.08
CA GLY A 451 2.96 -21.15 40.40
C GLY A 451 2.84 -21.01 38.88
N LYS A 452 1.76 -20.38 38.41
CA LYS A 452 1.53 -20.15 36.96
C LYS A 452 2.61 -19.28 36.33
N LEU A 453 3.06 -18.24 37.02
CA LEU A 453 4.15 -17.37 36.57
C LEU A 453 5.56 -17.93 36.89
N LYS A 454 5.64 -19.11 37.50
CA LYS A 454 6.85 -19.77 38.02
C LYS A 454 7.76 -18.85 38.82
N LEU A 455 7.20 -17.96 39.63
CA LEU A 455 7.96 -16.90 40.30
C LEU A 455 8.94 -17.43 41.37
N ASN A 456 8.75 -18.67 41.85
CA ASN A 456 9.69 -19.33 42.75
C ASN A 456 11.05 -19.68 42.09
N GLU A 457 11.12 -19.68 40.76
CA GLU A 457 12.37 -19.87 40.04
C GLU A 457 13.24 -18.60 40.02
N VAL A 458 12.66 -17.46 40.40
CA VAL A 458 13.35 -16.17 40.49
C VAL A 458 13.69 -15.89 41.95
N ALA A 459 14.99 -15.81 42.28
CA ALA A 459 15.47 -15.72 43.66
C ALA A 459 14.81 -14.59 44.48
N SER A 460 14.56 -13.43 43.87
CA SER A 460 13.95 -12.25 44.50
C SER A 460 12.43 -12.33 44.69
N PHE A 461 11.80 -13.34 44.09
CA PHE A 461 10.36 -13.61 44.13
C PHE A 461 10.01 -14.95 44.77
N ARG A 462 10.99 -15.73 45.23
CA ARG A 462 10.71 -16.92 46.02
C ARG A 462 9.74 -16.61 47.14
N TRP A 463 8.72 -17.45 47.29
CA TRP A 463 7.62 -17.22 48.20
C TRP A 463 8.14 -16.87 49.61
N GLU A 464 9.08 -17.66 50.14
CA GLU A 464 9.70 -17.47 51.45
C GLU A 464 10.50 -16.15 51.61
N ASN A 465 10.89 -15.51 50.51
CA ASN A 465 11.69 -14.28 50.52
C ASN A 465 10.83 -13.00 50.45
N VAL A 466 9.51 -13.15 50.43
CA VAL A 466 8.55 -12.02 50.40
C VAL A 466 7.84 -11.98 51.75
N GLU A 467 8.42 -11.20 52.67
CA GLU A 467 7.84 -10.84 53.97
C GLU A 467 7.13 -9.49 53.91
#